data_AF-A0A6M1NY53-F1
#
_entry.id   AF-A0A6M1NY53-F1
#
_cell.length_a   1.000
_cell.length_b   1.000
_cell.length_c   1.000
_cell.angle_alpha   90.00
_cell.angle_beta   90.00
_cell.angle_gamma   90.00
#
_symmetry.space_group_name_H-M   'P 1'
#
loop_
_entity.id
_entity.type
_entity.pdbx_description
1 polymer ?
#
loop_
_entity_poly.entity_id
_entity_poly.type
_entity_poly.pdbx_seq_one_letter_code
_entity_poly.pdbx_strand_id
1 'polypeptide(L)'
;MFSNEEAIAEALRGGNVITPEVFNPHAITNIWKKGTGGILFLMLFVSIPLGLGMYEYLANSSDEEINKSDNSRTNILSKLFNKFGGLLFILVVDAFIAYKVAININKVENLKHSRELTEVTFVDMLGTSNFWLVFILGTLGLFLFSKVFNKLIASVNKRNQTHQEAITKQIIVNLESDIEKYENDIKNIYANNDELKASLLVLNADLSSLKQRLQILPIQHTDEINDLRQLLNSFNEKIINFSNIYKSQIDNDKLPISKSEMENRCNIFMEGWSKYLYEFYAVQLAEIKTKDAIQEIENWLKSMHWQVDSSLDLKLDSLTVNN
;
A
#
# COMPACT_ATOMS: atom_id res chain seq x y z
N MET A 1 -41.68 51.14 14.91
CA MET A 1 -41.83 51.28 16.38
C MET A 1 -42.03 52.75 16.70
N PHE A 2 -43.12 53.13 17.36
CA PHE A 2 -43.25 54.50 17.91
C PHE A 2 -42.13 54.70 18.93
N SER A 3 -41.47 55.86 18.89
CA SER A 3 -40.47 56.18 19.91
C SER A 3 -41.20 56.29 21.25
N ASN A 4 -40.63 55.78 22.33
CA ASN A 4 -41.18 55.99 23.68
C ASN A 4 -41.50 57.48 23.92
N GLU A 5 -40.71 58.38 23.32
CA GLU A 5 -40.88 59.83 23.39
C GLU A 5 -42.14 60.34 22.67
N GLU A 6 -42.56 59.72 21.56
CA GLU A 6 -43.78 60.10 20.84
C GLU A 6 -45.04 59.68 21.62
N ALA A 7 -45.04 58.46 22.18
CA ALA A 7 -46.14 57.98 23.00
C ALA A 7 -46.29 58.78 24.30
N ILE A 8 -45.17 59.19 24.91
CA ILE A 8 -45.15 60.06 26.10
C ILE A 8 -45.61 61.48 25.72
N ALA A 9 -45.17 62.04 24.59
CA ALA A 9 -45.57 63.37 24.14
C ALA A 9 -47.07 63.46 23.79
N GLU A 10 -47.66 62.38 23.30
CA GLU A 10 -49.08 62.31 22.93
C GLU A 10 -49.98 62.03 24.15
N ALA A 11 -49.49 61.23 25.12
CA ALA A 11 -50.13 61.05 26.42
C ALA A 11 -50.16 62.36 27.25
N LEU A 12 -49.08 63.14 27.23
CA LEU A 12 -49.00 64.45 27.89
C LEU A 12 -49.92 65.52 27.25
N ARG A 13 -50.35 65.32 26.01
CA ARG A 13 -51.28 66.21 25.29
C ARG A 13 -52.76 65.84 25.48
N GLY A 14 -53.07 64.85 26.32
CA GLY A 14 -54.44 64.36 26.53
C GLY A 14 -55.02 63.60 25.33
N GLY A 15 -54.16 63.18 24.40
CA GLY A 15 -54.54 62.38 23.23
C GLY A 15 -54.79 60.92 23.57
N ASN A 16 -55.65 60.27 22.80
CA ASN A 16 -55.97 58.86 22.96
C ASN A 16 -54.73 58.01 22.55
N VAL A 17 -54.03 57.45 23.53
CA VAL A 17 -52.80 56.66 23.28
C VAL A 17 -53.16 55.38 22.53
N ILE A 18 -52.76 55.30 21.26
CA ILE A 18 -52.94 54.13 20.40
C ILE A 18 -52.11 52.98 21.00
N THR A 19 -52.75 51.86 21.29
CA THR A 19 -52.09 50.67 21.81
C THR A 19 -51.12 50.12 20.76
N PRO A 20 -49.82 49.97 21.09
CA PRO A 20 -48.88 49.34 20.18
C PRO A 20 -49.18 47.85 20.14
N GLU A 21 -49.84 47.44 19.07
CA GLU A 21 -50.05 46.02 18.76
C GLU A 21 -48.79 45.43 18.14
N VAL A 22 -48.55 44.15 18.41
CA VAL A 22 -47.46 43.37 17.79
C VAL A 22 -47.58 43.40 16.26
N PHE A 23 -48.81 43.43 15.73
CA PHE A 23 -49.10 43.57 14.30
C PHE A 23 -49.90 44.82 14.00
N ASN A 24 -49.20 45.92 13.76
CA ASN A 24 -49.83 47.11 13.19
C ASN A 24 -49.83 47.01 11.65
N PRO A 25 -50.98 46.92 10.97
CA PRO A 25 -51.05 46.83 9.50
C PRO A 25 -50.52 48.10 8.81
N HIS A 26 -50.42 49.21 9.54
CA HIS A 26 -49.81 50.46 9.10
C HIS A 26 -48.36 50.62 9.60
N ALA A 27 -47.71 49.55 10.07
CA ALA A 27 -46.32 49.60 10.55
C ALA A 27 -45.36 50.07 9.46
N ILE A 28 -45.49 49.55 8.23
CA ILE A 28 -44.62 49.90 7.10
C ILE A 28 -44.79 51.38 6.72
N THR A 29 -46.03 51.86 6.64
CA THR A 29 -46.33 53.26 6.30
C THR A 29 -45.89 54.22 7.42
N ASN A 30 -46.01 53.82 8.69
CA ASN A 30 -45.52 54.61 9.82
C ASN A 30 -43.99 54.64 9.92
N ILE A 31 -43.30 53.58 9.50
CA ILE A 31 -41.83 53.56 9.39
C ILE A 31 -41.36 54.45 8.24
N TRP A 32 -42.10 54.45 7.13
CA TRP A 32 -41.83 55.35 6.00
C TRP A 32 -41.90 56.83 6.40
N LYS A 33 -42.87 57.19 7.24
CA LYS A 33 -43.04 58.56 7.78
C LYS A 33 -41.91 58.98 8.73
N LYS A 34 -41.18 58.03 9.34
CA LYS A 34 -40.04 58.28 10.24
C LYS A 34 -38.72 58.53 9.50
N GLY A 35 -38.74 58.47 8.17
CA GLY A 35 -37.58 58.74 7.32
C GLY A 35 -36.75 57.48 6.98
N THR A 36 -35.71 57.69 6.18
CA THR A 36 -34.86 56.63 5.60
C THR A 36 -34.20 55.73 6.66
N GLY A 37 -33.87 56.28 7.83
CA GLY A 37 -33.27 55.53 8.94
C GLY A 37 -34.16 54.40 9.47
N GLY A 38 -35.49 54.59 9.50
CA GLY A 38 -36.42 53.56 9.95
C GLY A 38 -36.51 52.38 8.98
N ILE A 39 -36.44 52.66 7.67
CA ILE A 39 -36.45 51.65 6.60
C ILE A 39 -35.14 50.85 6.61
N LEU A 40 -34.00 51.53 6.75
CA LEU A 40 -32.69 50.89 6.84
C LEU A 40 -32.62 49.95 8.05
N PHE A 41 -33.13 50.39 9.19
CA PHE A 41 -33.20 49.55 10.39
C PHE A 41 -34.04 48.28 10.18
N LEU A 42 -35.22 48.39 9.54
CA LEU A 42 -36.06 47.23 9.23
C LEU A 42 -35.34 46.25 8.27
N MET A 43 -34.66 46.76 7.25
CA MET A 43 -33.91 45.92 6.32
C MET A 43 -32.73 45.22 7.00
N LEU A 44 -31.99 45.93 7.86
CA LEU A 44 -30.85 45.40 8.60
C LEU A 44 -31.30 44.30 9.58
N PHE A 45 -32.46 44.50 10.20
CA PHE A 45 -33.09 43.55 11.10
C PHE A 45 -33.47 42.23 10.43
N VAL A 46 -33.92 42.26 9.18
CA VAL A 46 -34.19 41.05 8.39
C VAL A 46 -32.90 40.47 7.80
N SER A 47 -31.98 41.32 7.36
CA SER A 47 -30.75 40.92 6.66
C SER A 47 -29.73 40.24 7.57
N ILE A 48 -29.62 40.64 8.85
CA ILE A 48 -28.63 40.06 9.78
C ILE A 48 -28.93 38.58 10.08
N PRO A 49 -30.12 38.19 10.55
CA PRO A 49 -30.45 36.77 10.78
C PRO A 49 -30.35 35.94 9.51
N LEU A 50 -30.72 36.52 8.36
CA LEU A 50 -30.68 35.84 7.07
C LEU A 50 -29.23 35.63 6.57
N GLY A 51 -28.38 36.64 6.70
CA GLY A 51 -26.96 36.55 6.36
C GLY A 51 -26.20 35.57 7.26
N LEU A 52 -26.55 35.51 8.55
CA LEU A 52 -26.01 34.52 9.48
C LEU A 52 -26.45 33.09 9.15
N GLY A 53 -27.72 32.89 8.80
CA GLY A 53 -28.23 31.59 8.35
C GLY A 53 -27.57 31.12 7.04
N MET A 54 -27.23 32.05 6.14
CA MET A 54 -26.46 31.76 4.92
C MET A 54 -24.98 31.46 5.22
N TYR A 55 -24.37 32.17 6.17
CA TYR A 55 -22.99 31.91 6.59
C TYR A 55 -22.82 30.51 7.19
N GLU A 56 -23.77 30.06 8.02
CA GLU A 56 -23.79 28.70 8.57
C GLU A 56 -23.85 27.63 7.47
N TYR A 57 -24.62 27.87 6.41
CA TYR A 57 -24.69 26.96 5.25
C TYR A 57 -23.36 26.89 4.49
N LEU A 58 -22.70 28.03 4.26
CA LEU A 58 -21.43 28.10 3.55
C LEU A 58 -20.28 27.49 4.37
N ALA A 59 -20.21 27.78 5.68
CA ALA A 59 -19.17 27.27 6.56
C ALA A 59 -19.29 25.75 6.80
N ASN A 60 -20.51 25.22 6.92
CA ASN A 60 -20.71 23.78 7.09
C ASN A 60 -20.45 22.97 5.81
N SER A 61 -20.59 23.57 4.62
CA SER A 61 -20.30 22.89 3.35
C SER A 61 -18.79 22.70 3.11
N SER A 62 -17.94 23.55 3.68
CA SER A 62 -16.47 23.44 3.57
C SER A 62 -15.84 22.44 4.55
N ASP A 63 -16.51 22.13 5.66
CA ASP A 63 -15.97 21.28 6.73
C ASP A 63 -16.30 19.77 6.58
N GLU A 64 -17.13 19.38 5.60
CA GLU A 64 -17.44 17.96 5.33
C GLU A 64 -16.27 17.20 4.68
N GLU A 65 -15.33 17.87 4.01
CA GLU A 65 -14.17 17.20 3.39
C GLU A 65 -12.94 17.05 4.29
N ILE A 66 -12.79 17.86 5.36
CA ILE A 66 -11.57 17.87 6.19
C ILE A 66 -11.64 16.88 7.37
N ASN A 67 -12.83 16.39 7.75
CA ASN A 67 -13.02 15.62 8.99
C ASN A 67 -12.85 14.09 8.89
N LYS A 68 -12.15 13.56 7.87
CA LYS A 68 -11.80 12.13 7.84
C LYS A 68 -10.49 11.77 8.55
N SER A 69 -9.74 12.74 9.04
CA SER A 69 -8.48 12.47 9.73
C SER A 69 -8.24 13.45 10.88
N ASP A 70 -8.96 13.28 12.00
CA ASP A 70 -8.24 13.39 13.27
C ASP A 70 -8.98 12.78 14.46
N ASN A 71 -8.30 11.82 15.10
CA ASN A 71 -8.63 11.27 16.40
C ASN A 71 -8.22 12.29 17.48
N SER A 72 -9.05 13.30 17.71
CA SER A 72 -8.87 14.18 18.87
C SER A 72 -10.11 14.22 19.74
N ARG A 73 -9.92 13.80 20.99
CA ARG A 73 -10.86 13.91 22.12
C ARG A 73 -11.03 15.38 22.52
N THR A 74 -11.49 16.22 21.61
CA THR A 74 -11.94 17.58 21.93
C THR A 74 -13.45 17.56 22.11
N ASN A 75 -13.82 18.05 23.29
CA ASN A 75 -15.14 18.14 23.92
C ASN A 75 -16.35 18.01 22.98
N ILE A 76 -17.23 17.05 23.29
CA ILE A 76 -18.55 16.87 22.64
C ILE A 76 -19.33 18.20 22.59
N LEU A 77 -19.12 19.08 23.58
CA LEU A 77 -19.69 20.43 23.63
C LEU A 77 -19.16 21.36 22.52
N SER A 78 -17.87 21.35 22.18
CA SER A 78 -17.35 22.20 21.09
C SER A 78 -17.80 21.69 19.71
N LYS A 79 -17.96 20.37 19.55
CA LYS A 79 -18.58 19.79 18.35
C LYS A 79 -20.06 20.15 18.23
N LEU A 80 -20.79 20.18 19.34
CA LEU A 80 -22.18 20.65 19.38
C LEU A 80 -22.30 22.15 19.10
N PHE A 81 -21.42 22.98 19.69
CA PHE A 81 -21.41 24.43 19.46
C PHE A 81 -21.00 24.80 18.03
N ASN A 82 -20.08 24.08 17.39
CA ASN A 82 -19.76 24.33 15.98
C ASN A 82 -20.90 23.88 15.05
N LYS A 83 -21.59 22.78 15.40
CA LYS A 83 -22.68 22.23 14.57
C LYS A 83 -24.03 22.94 14.75
N PHE A 84 -24.30 23.52 15.91
CA PHE A 84 -25.56 24.21 16.24
C PHE A 84 -25.37 25.70 16.58
N GLY A 85 -24.15 26.23 16.43
CA GLY A 85 -23.80 27.59 16.85
C GLY A 85 -24.57 28.66 16.10
N GLY A 86 -24.78 28.48 14.80
CA GLY A 86 -25.58 29.41 14.00
C GLY A 86 -27.05 29.41 14.44
N LEU A 87 -27.64 28.23 14.64
CA LEU A 87 -29.02 28.09 15.16
C LEU A 87 -29.18 28.65 16.58
N LEU A 88 -28.21 28.42 17.48
CA LEU A 88 -28.23 28.95 18.84
C LEU A 88 -28.09 30.48 18.85
N PHE A 89 -27.22 31.03 18.00
CA PHE A 89 -27.07 32.48 17.84
C PHE A 89 -28.33 33.14 17.29
N ILE A 90 -28.97 32.52 16.28
CA ILE A 90 -30.27 32.97 15.75
C ILE A 90 -31.33 32.99 16.86
N LEU A 91 -31.38 31.95 17.69
CA LEU A 91 -32.32 31.86 18.82
C LEU A 91 -32.08 32.98 19.84
N VAL A 92 -30.82 33.28 20.17
CA VAL A 92 -30.45 34.37 21.09
C VAL A 92 -30.83 35.74 20.53
N VAL A 93 -30.57 35.97 19.24
CA VAL A 93 -30.93 37.23 18.57
C VAL A 93 -32.45 37.40 18.55
N ASP A 94 -33.20 36.36 18.20
CA ASP A 94 -34.66 36.40 18.17
C ASP A 94 -35.27 36.59 19.57
N ALA A 95 -34.69 35.96 20.61
CA ALA A 95 -35.07 36.17 21.99
C ALA A 95 -34.81 37.63 22.46
N PHE A 96 -33.68 38.22 22.06
CA PHE A 96 -33.37 39.62 22.39
C PHE A 96 -34.35 40.60 21.71
N ILE A 97 -34.72 40.30 20.47
CA ILE A 97 -35.72 41.04 19.70
C ILE A 97 -37.09 40.96 20.37
N ALA A 98 -37.55 39.74 20.66
CA ALA A 98 -38.83 39.51 21.33
C ALA A 98 -38.89 40.22 22.69
N TYR A 99 -37.79 40.21 23.45
CA TYR A 99 -37.67 40.92 24.72
C TYR A 99 -37.81 42.44 24.55
N LYS A 100 -37.11 43.05 23.59
CA LYS A 100 -37.21 44.49 23.31
C LYS A 100 -38.60 44.91 22.86
N VAL A 101 -39.26 44.08 22.04
CA VAL A 101 -40.64 44.31 21.58
C VAL A 101 -41.61 44.21 22.76
N ALA A 102 -41.52 43.16 23.58
CA ALA A 102 -42.38 42.97 24.74
C ALA A 102 -42.24 44.10 25.76
N ILE A 103 -41.02 44.58 26.03
CA ILE A 103 -40.81 45.74 26.92
C ILE A 103 -41.50 46.98 26.39
N ASN A 104 -41.33 47.28 25.10
CA ASN A 104 -41.91 48.50 24.54
C ASN A 104 -43.43 48.44 24.54
N ILE A 105 -44.04 47.28 24.31
CA ILE A 105 -45.49 47.11 24.39
C ILE A 105 -45.97 47.30 25.83
N ASN A 106 -45.36 46.62 26.79
CA ASN A 106 -45.76 46.68 28.20
C ASN A 106 -45.54 48.08 28.80
N LYS A 107 -44.47 48.79 28.42
CA LYS A 107 -44.23 50.18 28.82
C LYS A 107 -45.34 51.12 28.33
N VAL A 108 -45.78 50.97 27.09
CA VAL A 108 -46.86 51.81 26.53
C VAL A 108 -48.22 51.42 27.10
N GLU A 109 -48.46 50.15 27.38
CA GLU A 109 -49.66 49.66 28.07
C GLU A 109 -49.75 50.19 29.51
N ASN A 110 -48.62 50.27 30.22
CA ASN A 110 -48.53 50.86 31.55
C ASN A 110 -48.74 52.39 31.54
N LEU A 111 -48.25 53.09 30.51
CA LEU A 111 -48.50 54.53 30.33
C LEU A 111 -49.98 54.85 30.11
N LYS A 112 -50.73 53.95 29.48
CA LYS A 112 -52.17 54.11 29.22
C LYS A 112 -53.04 53.92 30.47
N HIS A 113 -52.60 53.12 31.45
CA HIS A 113 -53.39 52.76 32.63
C HIS A 113 -53.01 53.52 33.92
N SER A 114 -52.11 54.52 33.84
CA SER A 114 -51.69 55.38 34.97
C SER A 114 -51.33 54.60 36.25
N ARG A 115 -50.70 53.42 36.13
CA ARG A 115 -50.12 52.68 37.25
C ARG A 115 -48.65 53.08 37.42
N GLU A 116 -48.16 53.12 38.66
CA GLU A 116 -46.76 53.41 38.98
C GLU A 116 -45.82 52.58 38.12
N LEU A 117 -44.75 53.21 37.61
CA LEU A 117 -43.70 52.57 36.81
C LEU A 117 -42.92 51.58 37.69
N THR A 118 -43.47 50.40 37.94
CA THR A 118 -42.67 49.30 38.47
C THR A 118 -41.70 48.88 37.37
N GLU A 119 -40.40 48.96 37.66
CA GLU A 119 -39.36 48.44 36.78
C GLU A 119 -39.61 46.96 36.54
N VAL A 120 -40.12 46.63 35.35
CA VAL A 120 -40.47 45.25 35.04
C VAL A 120 -39.18 44.46 34.86
N THR A 121 -39.02 43.41 35.67
CA THR A 121 -37.81 42.58 35.66
C THR A 121 -37.83 41.68 34.42
N PHE A 122 -36.66 41.28 33.93
CA PHE A 122 -36.50 40.39 32.76
C PHE A 122 -37.40 39.14 32.82
N VAL A 123 -37.53 38.55 34.02
CA VAL A 123 -38.32 37.34 34.28
C VAL A 123 -39.82 37.58 34.08
N ASP A 124 -40.33 38.74 34.44
CA ASP A 124 -41.75 39.08 34.32
C ASP A 124 -42.15 39.27 32.85
N MET A 125 -41.22 39.76 32.02
CA MET A 125 -41.44 39.92 30.58
C MET A 125 -41.48 38.59 29.81
N LEU A 126 -40.71 37.59 30.24
CA LEU A 126 -40.72 36.24 29.66
C LEU A 126 -42.06 35.51 29.85
N GLY A 127 -42.85 35.92 30.86
CA GLY A 127 -44.19 35.39 31.11
C GLY A 127 -45.29 36.03 30.25
N THR A 128 -44.99 37.10 29.51
CA THR A 128 -46.01 37.82 28.73
C THR A 128 -46.36 37.08 27.44
N SER A 129 -47.66 37.02 27.11
CA SER A 129 -48.12 36.40 25.85
C SER A 129 -47.53 37.09 24.61
N ASN A 130 -47.24 38.38 24.71
CA ASN A 130 -46.64 39.16 23.62
C ASN A 130 -45.19 38.76 23.33
N PHE A 131 -44.43 38.36 24.35
CA PHE A 131 -43.06 37.83 24.18
C PHE A 131 -43.06 36.52 23.39
N TRP A 132 -43.85 35.54 23.84
CA TRP A 132 -43.92 34.23 23.20
C TRP A 132 -44.45 34.29 21.78
N LEU A 133 -45.39 35.20 21.49
CA LEU A 133 -45.91 35.38 20.15
C LEU A 133 -44.81 35.85 19.18
N VAL A 134 -44.02 36.85 19.56
CA VAL A 134 -42.94 37.38 18.71
C VAL A 134 -41.82 36.36 18.57
N PHE A 135 -41.46 35.68 19.65
CA PHE A 135 -40.41 34.66 19.67
C PHE A 135 -40.78 33.42 18.84
N ILE A 136 -41.97 32.85 19.03
CA ILE A 136 -42.39 31.66 18.27
C ILE A 136 -42.50 31.98 16.79
N LEU A 137 -43.06 33.14 16.43
CA LEU A 137 -43.23 33.49 15.02
C LEU A 137 -41.89 33.83 14.34
N GLY A 138 -40.98 34.52 15.04
CA GLY A 138 -39.63 34.83 14.57
C GLY A 138 -38.80 33.59 14.32
N THR A 139 -38.61 32.77 15.38
CA THR A 139 -37.90 31.50 15.30
C THR A 139 -38.49 30.53 14.26
N LEU A 140 -39.82 30.36 14.23
CA LEU A 140 -40.49 29.45 13.29
C LEU A 140 -40.35 29.91 11.84
N GLY A 141 -40.46 31.22 11.59
CA GLY A 141 -40.28 31.80 10.26
C GLY A 141 -38.87 31.57 9.71
N LEU A 142 -37.84 31.83 10.53
CA LEU A 142 -36.45 31.59 10.16
C LEU A 142 -36.15 30.09 9.97
N PHE A 143 -36.70 29.23 10.83
CA PHE A 143 -36.55 27.78 10.72
C PHE A 143 -37.14 27.23 9.42
N LEU A 144 -38.35 27.64 9.06
CA LEU A 144 -38.99 27.25 7.80
C LEU A 144 -38.23 27.77 6.58
N PHE A 145 -37.78 29.02 6.63
CA PHE A 145 -36.97 29.61 5.57
C PHE A 145 -35.67 28.84 5.35
N SER A 146 -34.94 28.50 6.41
CA SER A 146 -33.71 27.70 6.35
C SER A 146 -33.95 26.35 5.66
N LYS A 147 -35.03 25.64 6.03
CA LYS A 147 -35.37 24.36 5.38
C LYS A 147 -35.67 24.49 3.89
N VAL A 148 -36.43 25.51 3.50
CA VAL A 148 -36.77 25.75 2.08
C VAL A 148 -35.53 26.13 1.30
N PHE A 149 -34.70 27.02 1.85
CA PHE A 149 -33.46 27.48 1.23
C PHE A 149 -32.46 26.34 1.01
N ASN A 150 -32.22 25.52 2.03
CA ASN A 150 -31.32 24.36 1.93
C ASN A 150 -31.79 23.38 0.84
N LYS A 151 -33.09 23.14 0.73
CA LYS A 151 -33.67 22.27 -0.31
C LYS A 151 -33.51 22.88 -1.71
N LEU A 152 -33.63 24.19 -1.83
CA LEU A 152 -33.44 24.91 -3.09
C LEU A 152 -31.98 24.83 -3.53
N ILE A 153 -31.02 25.13 -2.64
CA ILE A 153 -29.60 25.05 -2.98
C ILE A 153 -29.19 23.61 -3.31
N ALA A 154 -29.62 22.61 -2.53
CA ALA A 154 -29.34 21.20 -2.85
C ALA A 154 -29.87 20.79 -4.24
N SER A 155 -31.04 21.30 -4.62
CA SER A 155 -31.60 21.07 -5.96
C SER A 155 -30.85 21.79 -7.07
N VAL A 156 -30.29 22.98 -6.80
CA VAL A 156 -29.45 23.72 -7.74
C VAL A 156 -28.11 23.01 -7.91
N ASN A 157 -27.45 22.63 -6.81
CA ASN A 157 -26.18 21.90 -6.84
C ASN A 157 -26.31 20.55 -7.58
N LYS A 158 -27.41 19.81 -7.38
CA LYS A 158 -27.67 18.57 -8.11
C LYS A 158 -27.81 18.76 -9.62
N ARG A 159 -28.32 19.92 -10.07
CA ARG A 159 -28.46 20.24 -11.51
C ARG A 159 -27.20 20.85 -12.09
N ASN A 160 -26.37 21.45 -11.25
CA ASN A 160 -25.13 22.13 -11.63
C ASN A 160 -23.89 21.25 -11.39
N GLN A 161 -24.06 19.93 -11.31
CA GLN A 161 -22.99 18.94 -11.36
C GLN A 161 -22.33 19.05 -12.74
N THR A 162 -21.45 20.03 -12.86
CA THR A 162 -20.88 20.52 -14.10
C THR A 162 -19.96 19.44 -14.66
N HIS A 163 -19.82 19.40 -15.99
CA HIS A 163 -18.90 18.51 -16.70
C HIS A 163 -17.49 18.47 -16.06
N GLN A 164 -17.07 19.56 -15.41
CA GLN A 164 -15.84 19.66 -14.64
C GLN A 164 -15.76 18.67 -13.47
N GLU A 165 -16.82 18.51 -12.66
CA GLU A 165 -16.83 17.55 -11.56
C GLU A 165 -16.71 16.10 -12.05
N ALA A 166 -17.31 15.78 -13.20
CA ALA A 166 -17.18 14.46 -13.81
C ALA A 166 -15.74 14.20 -14.31
N ILE A 167 -15.10 15.20 -14.93
CA ILE A 167 -13.69 15.13 -15.34
C ILE A 167 -12.79 14.96 -14.12
N THR A 168 -12.97 15.78 -13.09
CA THR A 168 -12.20 15.69 -11.84
C THR A 168 -12.34 14.32 -11.21
N LYS A 169 -13.56 13.78 -11.14
CA LYS A 169 -13.79 12.43 -10.62
C LYS A 169 -13.07 11.36 -11.43
N GLN A 170 -13.08 11.46 -12.76
CA GLN A 170 -12.35 10.52 -13.61
C GLN A 170 -10.82 10.64 -13.42
N ILE A 171 -10.29 11.86 -13.28
CA ILE A 171 -8.88 12.09 -12.98
C ILE A 171 -8.52 11.46 -11.63
N ILE A 172 -9.35 11.63 -10.60
CA ILE A 172 -9.14 11.02 -9.28
C ILE A 172 -9.08 9.50 -9.40
N VAL A 173 -10.04 8.88 -10.10
CA VAL A 173 -10.05 7.41 -10.29
C VAL A 173 -8.80 6.93 -11.03
N ASN A 174 -8.35 7.64 -12.06
CA ASN A 174 -7.13 7.30 -12.77
C ASN A 174 -5.90 7.42 -11.86
N LEU A 175 -5.80 8.50 -11.08
CA LEU A 175 -4.71 8.70 -10.13
C LEU A 175 -4.71 7.63 -9.02
N GLU A 176 -5.88 7.23 -8.53
CA GLU A 176 -6.02 6.13 -7.57
C GLU A 176 -5.52 4.80 -8.16
N SER A 177 -5.87 4.51 -9.42
CA SER A 177 -5.36 3.32 -10.12
C SER A 177 -3.84 3.37 -10.34
N ASP A 178 -3.28 4.53 -10.64
CA ASP A 178 -1.84 4.71 -10.79
C ASP A 178 -1.12 4.52 -9.45
N ILE A 179 -1.68 5.04 -8.35
CA ILE A 179 -1.17 4.82 -6.99
C ILE A 179 -1.14 3.33 -6.67
N GLU A 180 -2.23 2.60 -6.91
CA GLU A 180 -2.30 1.16 -6.66
C GLU A 180 -1.25 0.40 -7.48
N LYS A 181 -1.05 0.80 -8.74
CA LYS A 181 -0.01 0.22 -9.59
C LYS A 181 1.39 0.46 -9.03
N TYR A 182 1.71 1.69 -8.63
CA TYR A 182 3.00 2.01 -8.03
C TYR A 182 3.22 1.31 -6.69
N GLU A 183 2.19 1.15 -5.86
CA GLU A 183 2.27 0.37 -4.63
C GLU A 183 2.60 -1.11 -4.89
N ASN A 184 2.01 -1.69 -5.93
CA ASN A 184 2.31 -3.06 -6.35
C ASN A 184 3.74 -3.18 -6.89
N ASP A 185 4.20 -2.23 -7.69
CA ASP A 185 5.58 -2.19 -8.18
C ASP A 185 6.58 -2.08 -7.02
N ILE A 186 6.29 -1.24 -6.02
CA ILE A 186 7.10 -1.11 -4.80
C ILE A 186 7.17 -2.44 -4.05
N LYS A 187 6.03 -3.13 -3.85
CA LYS A 187 6.00 -4.45 -3.19
C LYS A 187 6.83 -5.49 -3.96
N ASN A 188 6.72 -5.52 -5.28
CA ASN A 188 7.50 -6.43 -6.13
C ASN A 188 9.01 -6.14 -6.03
N ILE A 189 9.41 -4.86 -6.01
CA ILE A 189 10.81 -4.47 -5.84
C ILE A 189 11.33 -4.91 -4.47
N TYR A 190 10.55 -4.74 -3.39
CA TYR A 190 10.95 -5.22 -2.07
C TYR A 190 11.12 -6.74 -2.03
N ALA A 191 10.20 -7.51 -2.63
CA ALA A 191 10.31 -8.96 -2.71
C ALA A 191 11.59 -9.40 -3.46
N ASN A 192 11.87 -8.79 -4.61
CA ASN A 192 13.09 -9.07 -5.38
C ASN A 192 14.37 -8.71 -4.60
N ASN A 193 14.33 -7.63 -3.82
CA ASN A 193 15.47 -7.22 -2.99
C ASN A 193 15.74 -8.24 -1.88
N ASP A 194 14.70 -8.77 -1.26
CA ASP A 194 14.83 -9.78 -0.22
C ASP A 194 15.32 -11.13 -0.77
N GLU A 195 14.89 -11.52 -1.97
CA GLU A 195 15.41 -12.69 -2.68
C GLU A 195 16.91 -12.53 -3.02
N LEU A 196 17.32 -11.36 -3.50
CA LEU A 196 18.72 -11.04 -3.77
C LEU A 196 19.57 -11.06 -2.50
N LYS A 197 19.06 -10.55 -1.37
CA LYS A 197 19.75 -10.62 -0.07
C LYS A 197 19.92 -12.07 0.39
N ALA A 198 18.88 -12.89 0.27
CA ALA A 198 18.96 -14.31 0.62
C ALA A 198 20.02 -15.02 -0.24
N SER A 199 20.04 -14.75 -1.54
CA SER A 199 21.05 -15.27 -2.47
C SER A 199 22.47 -14.83 -2.10
N LEU A 200 22.64 -13.57 -1.70
CA LEU A 200 23.93 -13.06 -1.21
C LEU A 200 24.39 -13.73 0.08
N LEU A 201 23.48 -14.04 1.01
CA LEU A 201 23.81 -14.76 2.24
C LEU A 201 24.31 -16.17 1.95
N VAL A 202 23.62 -16.90 1.06
CA VAL A 202 24.05 -18.23 0.62
C VAL A 202 25.42 -18.17 -0.04
N LEU A 203 25.62 -17.24 -0.99
CA LEU A 203 26.89 -17.10 -1.68
C LEU A 203 28.05 -16.75 -0.73
N ASN A 204 27.79 -15.92 0.29
CA ASN A 204 28.79 -15.61 1.30
C ASN A 204 29.12 -16.80 2.21
N ALA A 205 28.13 -17.63 2.55
CA ALA A 205 28.34 -18.86 3.30
C ALA A 205 29.19 -19.85 2.48
N ASP A 206 28.88 -20.02 1.20
CA ASP A 206 29.64 -20.86 0.28
C ASP A 206 31.08 -20.38 0.15
N LEU A 207 31.29 -19.07 -0.04
CA LEU A 207 32.62 -18.46 -0.11
C LEU A 207 33.42 -18.71 1.18
N SER A 208 32.78 -18.57 2.34
CA SER A 208 33.41 -18.83 3.63
C SER A 208 33.82 -20.30 3.78
N SER A 209 32.94 -21.23 3.38
CA SER A 209 33.23 -22.67 3.38
C SER A 209 34.39 -23.02 2.43
N LEU A 210 34.43 -22.40 1.25
CA LEU A 210 35.50 -22.59 0.27
C LEU A 210 36.83 -22.07 0.80
N LYS A 211 36.84 -20.91 1.46
CA LYS A 211 38.03 -20.35 2.12
C LYS A 211 38.55 -21.29 3.21
N GLN A 212 37.66 -21.83 4.04
CA GLN A 212 38.05 -22.78 5.08
C GLN A 212 38.65 -24.06 4.47
N ARG A 213 38.03 -24.60 3.41
CA ARG A 213 38.56 -25.76 2.70
C ARG A 213 39.94 -25.48 2.11
N LEU A 214 40.14 -24.29 1.54
CA LEU A 214 41.42 -23.87 0.97
C LEU A 214 42.52 -23.73 2.03
N GLN A 215 42.17 -23.35 3.27
CA GLN A 215 43.11 -23.31 4.40
C GLN A 215 43.50 -24.69 4.91
N ILE A 216 42.57 -25.66 4.89
CA ILE A 216 42.80 -27.02 5.40
C ILE A 216 43.55 -27.90 4.39
N LEU A 217 43.30 -27.73 3.10
CA LEU A 217 43.91 -28.51 2.03
C LEU A 217 45.45 -28.63 2.10
N PRO A 218 46.24 -27.55 2.33
CA PRO A 218 47.69 -27.67 2.43
C PRO A 218 48.14 -28.45 3.67
N ILE A 219 47.38 -28.39 4.76
CA ILE A 219 47.66 -29.16 5.98
C ILE A 219 47.47 -30.64 5.68
N GLN A 220 46.34 -31.02 5.08
CA GLN A 220 46.05 -32.40 4.67
C GLN A 220 47.13 -32.96 3.75
N HIS A 221 47.54 -32.22 2.71
CA HIS A 221 48.62 -32.67 1.83
C HIS A 221 49.97 -32.75 2.53
N THR A 222 50.25 -31.87 3.49
CA THR A 222 51.50 -31.94 4.26
C THR A 222 51.51 -33.20 5.13
N ASP A 223 50.39 -33.55 5.74
CA ASP A 223 50.23 -34.77 6.53
C ASP A 223 50.40 -36.02 5.66
N GLU A 224 49.74 -36.08 4.50
CA GLU A 224 49.90 -37.17 3.52
C GLU A 224 51.37 -37.34 3.06
N ILE A 225 52.06 -36.23 2.79
CA ILE A 225 53.48 -36.24 2.43
C ILE A 225 54.32 -36.80 3.58
N ASN A 226 54.01 -36.43 4.82
CA ASN A 226 54.74 -36.92 5.99
C ASN A 226 54.51 -38.41 6.22
N ASP A 227 53.28 -38.90 6.05
CA ASP A 227 52.95 -40.32 6.14
C ASP A 227 53.70 -41.14 5.08
N LEU A 228 53.72 -40.66 3.83
CA LEU A 228 54.48 -41.29 2.75
C LEU A 228 55.99 -41.31 3.03
N ARG A 229 56.52 -40.22 3.61
CA ARG A 229 57.94 -40.17 4.03
C ARG A 229 58.25 -41.17 5.12
N GLN A 230 57.38 -41.32 6.12
CA GLN A 230 57.56 -42.33 7.18
C GLN A 230 57.53 -43.75 6.60
N LEU A 231 56.59 -44.02 5.68
CA LEU A 231 56.51 -45.31 5.01
C LEU A 231 57.77 -45.61 4.18
N LEU A 232 58.27 -44.63 3.42
CA LEU A 232 59.52 -44.74 2.67
C LEU A 232 60.71 -45.01 3.60
N ASN A 233 60.82 -44.29 4.72
CA ASN A 233 61.89 -44.50 5.70
C ASN A 233 61.84 -45.92 6.28
N SER A 234 60.65 -46.40 6.66
CA SER A 234 60.48 -47.76 7.18
C SER A 234 60.86 -48.83 6.14
N PHE A 235 60.58 -48.58 4.86
CA PHE A 235 60.94 -49.48 3.77
C PHE A 235 62.45 -49.47 3.51
N ASN A 236 63.06 -48.29 3.57
CA ASN A 236 64.51 -48.14 3.45
C ASN A 236 65.25 -48.86 4.59
N GLU A 237 64.77 -48.73 5.83
CA GLU A 237 65.30 -49.49 6.97
C GLU A 237 65.19 -51.00 6.77
N LYS A 238 64.06 -51.49 6.22
CA LYS A 238 63.90 -52.91 5.86
C LYS A 238 64.90 -53.35 4.80
N ILE A 239 65.12 -52.56 3.75
CA ILE A 239 66.12 -52.86 2.71
C ILE A 239 67.52 -52.91 3.31
N ILE A 240 67.89 -51.94 4.14
CA ILE A 240 69.20 -51.91 4.81
C ILE A 240 69.36 -53.16 5.69
N ASN A 241 68.33 -53.54 6.45
CA ASN A 241 68.36 -54.74 7.28
C ASN A 241 68.52 -56.01 6.42
N PHE A 242 67.74 -56.16 5.35
CA PHE A 242 67.91 -57.28 4.41
C PHE A 242 69.30 -57.31 3.79
N SER A 243 69.80 -56.16 3.33
CA SER A 243 71.15 -56.03 2.77
C SER A 243 72.22 -56.47 3.77
N ASN A 244 72.11 -56.05 5.03
CA ASN A 244 73.01 -56.47 6.10
C ASN A 244 72.92 -57.97 6.39
N ILE A 245 71.72 -58.55 6.39
CA ILE A 245 71.52 -60.00 6.53
C ILE A 245 72.18 -60.75 5.39
N TYR A 246 71.93 -60.37 4.13
CA TYR A 246 72.52 -61.01 2.95
C TYR A 246 74.04 -60.83 2.93
N LYS A 247 74.54 -59.63 3.23
CA LYS A 247 75.97 -59.38 3.37
C LYS A 247 76.59 -60.29 4.43
N SER A 248 75.97 -60.41 5.59
CA SER A 248 76.41 -61.32 6.64
C SER A 248 76.36 -62.79 6.20
N GLN A 249 75.36 -63.20 5.42
CA GLN A 249 75.28 -64.56 4.87
C GLN A 249 76.39 -64.83 3.84
N ILE A 250 76.75 -63.83 3.02
CA ILE A 250 77.87 -63.89 2.08
C ILE A 250 79.19 -63.93 2.83
N ASP A 251 79.43 -63.01 3.77
CA ASP A 251 80.67 -62.92 4.55
C ASP A 251 80.93 -64.20 5.38
N ASN A 252 79.86 -64.94 5.72
CA ASN A 252 79.93 -66.21 6.45
C ASN A 252 79.84 -67.46 5.53
N ASP A 253 79.92 -67.31 4.19
CA ASP A 253 79.84 -68.40 3.20
C ASP A 253 78.61 -69.32 3.34
N LYS A 254 77.49 -68.77 3.84
CA LYS A 254 76.21 -69.47 4.03
C LYS A 254 75.22 -69.20 2.90
N LEU A 255 75.69 -68.87 1.70
CA LEU A 255 74.81 -68.78 0.54
C LEU A 255 74.27 -70.19 0.23
N PRO A 256 72.94 -70.43 0.29
CA PRO A 256 72.39 -71.69 -0.15
C PRO A 256 72.45 -71.70 -1.68
N ILE A 257 73.57 -72.15 -2.24
CA ILE A 257 73.61 -72.64 -3.63
C ILE A 257 72.91 -74.01 -3.61
N SER A 258 71.64 -74.01 -3.20
CA SER A 258 70.81 -75.19 -3.20
C SER A 258 70.15 -75.29 -4.57
N LYS A 259 70.14 -76.51 -5.12
CA LYS A 259 69.52 -76.83 -6.41
C LYS A 259 68.08 -76.30 -6.51
N SER A 260 67.33 -76.32 -5.39
CA SER A 260 65.94 -75.85 -5.31
C SER A 260 65.79 -74.35 -5.56
N GLU A 261 66.73 -73.51 -5.12
CA GLU A 261 66.65 -72.06 -5.38
C GLU A 261 67.00 -71.71 -6.83
N MET A 262 67.89 -72.47 -7.47
CA MET A 262 68.16 -72.32 -8.90
C MET A 262 66.95 -72.73 -9.74
N GLU A 263 66.28 -73.82 -9.35
CA GLU A 263 65.06 -74.32 -9.99
C GLU A 263 63.91 -73.32 -9.86
N ASN A 264 63.75 -72.68 -8.70
CA ASN A 264 62.77 -71.63 -8.48
C ASN A 264 63.03 -70.40 -9.38
N ARG A 265 64.29 -69.97 -9.53
CA ARG A 265 64.66 -68.86 -10.43
C ARG A 265 64.37 -69.19 -11.90
N CYS A 266 64.65 -70.42 -12.34
CA CYS A 266 64.28 -70.87 -13.68
C CYS A 266 62.76 -70.87 -13.89
N ASN A 267 61.98 -71.31 -12.90
CA ASN A 267 60.51 -71.31 -12.99
C ASN A 267 59.93 -69.90 -13.10
N ILE A 268 60.38 -68.96 -12.27
CA ILE A 268 59.95 -67.55 -12.33
C ILE A 268 60.27 -66.93 -13.70
N PHE A 269 61.45 -67.24 -14.25
CA PHE A 269 61.82 -66.79 -15.60
C PHE A 269 60.90 -67.37 -16.68
N MET A 270 60.60 -68.67 -16.61
CA MET A 270 59.71 -69.34 -17.58
C MET A 270 58.27 -68.84 -17.49
N GLU A 271 57.77 -68.55 -16.29
CA GLU A 271 56.43 -67.97 -16.08
C GLU A 271 56.33 -66.55 -16.65
N GLY A 272 57.34 -65.71 -16.41
CA GLY A 272 57.42 -64.37 -16.99
C GLY A 272 57.45 -64.40 -18.52
N TRP A 273 58.19 -65.35 -19.11
CA TRP A 273 58.22 -65.55 -20.56
C TRP A 273 56.87 -66.04 -21.09
N SER A 274 56.23 -66.99 -20.42
CA SER A 274 54.89 -67.48 -20.79
C SER A 274 53.87 -66.35 -20.82
N LYS A 275 53.87 -65.47 -19.81
CA LYS A 275 52.97 -64.31 -19.74
C LYS A 275 53.24 -63.30 -20.84
N TYR A 276 54.50 -62.95 -21.10
CA TYR A 276 54.87 -62.04 -22.19
C TYR A 276 54.43 -62.60 -23.55
N LEU A 277 54.65 -63.89 -23.83
CA LEU A 277 54.24 -64.51 -25.09
C LEU A 277 52.72 -64.46 -25.26
N TYR A 278 51.97 -64.70 -24.17
CA TYR A 278 50.52 -64.64 -24.19
C TYR A 278 50.04 -63.21 -24.49
N GLU A 279 50.54 -62.20 -23.77
CA GLU A 279 50.14 -60.81 -23.99
C GLU A 279 50.53 -60.31 -25.39
N PHE A 280 51.75 -60.60 -25.86
CA PHE A 280 52.23 -60.07 -27.14
C PHE A 280 51.55 -60.73 -28.35
N TYR A 281 51.41 -62.05 -28.36
CA TYR A 281 50.86 -62.78 -29.50
C TYR A 281 49.33 -62.91 -29.47
N ALA A 282 48.70 -63.07 -28.30
CA ALA A 282 47.23 -63.19 -28.24
C ALA A 282 46.55 -61.85 -28.55
N VAL A 283 47.13 -60.73 -28.11
CA VAL A 283 46.60 -59.38 -28.41
C VAL A 283 46.77 -59.04 -29.89
N GLN A 284 47.95 -59.27 -30.48
CA GLN A 284 48.14 -59.05 -31.92
C GLN A 284 47.21 -59.92 -32.78
N LEU A 285 47.01 -61.18 -32.40
CA LEU A 285 46.11 -62.08 -33.13
C LEU A 285 44.64 -61.61 -33.04
N ALA A 286 44.22 -61.09 -31.90
CA ALA A 286 42.88 -60.53 -31.71
C ALA A 286 42.67 -59.25 -32.54
N GLU A 287 43.66 -58.37 -32.63
CA GLU A 287 43.58 -57.17 -33.48
C GLU A 287 43.47 -57.51 -34.97
N ILE A 288 44.25 -58.48 -35.44
CA ILE A 288 44.19 -58.95 -36.84
C ILE A 288 42.80 -59.50 -37.15
N LYS A 289 42.26 -60.37 -36.28
CA LYS A 289 40.92 -60.95 -36.49
C LYS A 289 39.80 -59.92 -36.43
N THR A 290 39.97 -58.88 -35.62
CA THR A 290 39.02 -57.76 -35.56
C THR A 290 39.05 -56.95 -36.85
N LYS A 291 40.24 -56.69 -37.42
CA LYS A 291 40.37 -56.03 -38.74
C LYS A 291 39.78 -56.86 -39.87
N ASP A 292 40.03 -58.17 -39.88
CA ASP A 292 39.44 -59.09 -40.87
C ASP A 292 37.90 -59.04 -40.81
N ALA A 293 37.32 -59.05 -39.61
CA ALA A 293 35.87 -58.97 -39.42
C ALA A 293 35.28 -57.62 -39.87
N ILE A 294 35.96 -56.51 -39.58
CA ILE A 294 35.55 -55.17 -40.06
C ILE A 294 35.55 -55.13 -41.59
N GLN A 295 36.59 -55.67 -42.23
CA GLN A 295 36.71 -55.69 -43.68
C GLN A 295 35.61 -56.55 -44.34
N GLU A 296 35.24 -57.67 -43.71
CA GLU A 296 34.15 -58.52 -44.19
C GLU A 296 32.78 -57.82 -44.06
N ILE A 297 32.56 -57.06 -42.99
CA ILE A 297 31.35 -56.24 -42.81
C ILE A 297 31.27 -55.15 -43.88
N GLU A 298 32.37 -54.47 -44.18
CA GLU A 298 32.41 -53.46 -45.25
C GLU A 298 32.13 -54.06 -46.63
N ASN A 299 32.65 -55.26 -46.91
CA ASN A 299 32.37 -55.98 -48.14
C ASN A 299 30.88 -56.35 -48.24
N TRP A 300 30.27 -56.80 -47.14
CA TRP A 300 28.84 -57.10 -47.08
C TRP A 300 27.97 -55.86 -47.31
N LEU A 301 28.28 -54.74 -46.66
CA LEU A 301 27.57 -53.48 -46.84
C LEU A 301 27.67 -52.95 -48.28
N LYS A 302 28.84 -53.06 -48.91
CA LYS A 302 29.02 -52.74 -50.33
C LYS A 302 28.14 -53.63 -51.20
N SER A 303 28.08 -54.93 -50.95
CA SER A 303 27.22 -55.85 -51.71
C SER A 303 25.73 -55.54 -51.58
N MET A 304 25.30 -54.98 -50.45
CA MET A 304 23.91 -54.58 -50.20
C MET A 304 23.52 -53.29 -50.93
N HIS A 305 24.44 -52.31 -51.04
CA HIS A 305 24.18 -51.05 -51.76
C HIS A 305 23.87 -51.26 -53.25
N TRP A 306 24.49 -52.24 -53.90
CA TRP A 306 24.20 -52.58 -55.31
C TRP A 306 22.81 -53.21 -55.52
N GLN A 307 22.19 -53.79 -54.47
CA GLN A 307 20.83 -54.33 -54.57
C GLN A 307 19.75 -53.25 -54.35
N VAL A 308 20.06 -52.16 -53.65
CA VAL A 308 19.09 -51.08 -53.41
C VAL A 308 18.97 -50.16 -54.64
N ASP A 309 20.07 -49.79 -55.30
CA ASP A 309 20.03 -48.93 -56.49
C ASP A 309 19.40 -49.59 -57.72
N SER A 310 19.57 -50.92 -57.90
CA SER A 310 18.89 -51.62 -59.02
C SER A 310 17.38 -51.77 -58.84
N SER A 311 16.87 -51.62 -57.61
CA SER A 311 15.43 -51.71 -57.31
C SER A 311 14.68 -50.37 -57.40
N LEU A 312 15.40 -49.25 -57.38
CA LEU A 312 14.84 -47.90 -57.51
C LEU A 312 14.75 -47.43 -58.97
N ASP A 313 15.72 -47.80 -59.81
CA ASP A 313 15.68 -47.48 -61.25
C ASP A 313 14.58 -48.26 -62.00
N LEU A 314 14.21 -49.46 -61.55
CA LEU A 314 13.11 -50.24 -62.14
C LEU A 314 11.70 -49.78 -61.74
N LYS A 315 11.57 -48.90 -60.73
CA LYS A 315 10.25 -48.36 -60.32
C LYS A 315 9.92 -47.00 -60.94
N LEU A 316 10.92 -46.19 -61.34
CA LEU A 316 10.66 -44.90 -62.00
C LEU A 316 10.20 -45.05 -63.45
N ASP A 317 10.62 -46.10 -64.18
CA ASP A 317 10.14 -46.37 -65.55
C ASP A 317 8.69 -46.90 -65.61
N SER A 318 8.11 -47.31 -64.48
CA SER A 318 6.73 -47.82 -64.40
C SER A 318 5.68 -46.77 -64.02
N LEU A 319 6.09 -45.54 -63.68
CA LEU A 319 5.19 -44.46 -63.24
C LEU A 319 5.06 -43.30 -64.25
N THR A 320 5.72 -43.36 -65.41
CA THR A 320 5.62 -42.35 -66.48
C THR A 320 4.82 -42.81 -67.72
N VAL A 321 4.12 -43.95 -67.66
CA VAL A 321 3.34 -44.50 -68.80
C VAL A 321 1.82 -44.53 -68.56
N ASN A 322 1.30 -43.97 -67.46
CA ASN A 322 -0.15 -43.78 -67.28
C ASN A 322 -0.47 -42.40 -66.69
N ASN A 323 -0.38 -41.35 -67.52
CA ASN A 323 -1.32 -40.21 -67.62
C ASN A 323 -0.87 -39.21 -68.68
#